data_AF-A0A7C3XIR2-F1
#
_entry.id   AF-A0A7C3XIR2-F1
#
_cell.length_a   1.000
_cell.length_b   1.000
_cell.length_c   1.000
_cell.angle_alpha   90.00
_cell.angle_beta   90.00
_cell.angle_gamma   90.00
#
_symmetry.space_group_name_H-M   'P 1'
#
loop_
_entity.id
_entity.type
_entity.pdbx_description
1 polymer ?
#
loop_
_entity_poly.entity_id
_entity_poly.type
_entity_poly.pdbx_seq_one_letter_code
_entity_poly.pdbx_strand_id
1 'polypeptide(L)'
;GALCSAPVKDGTLSWVDTWAGRGGFGSKLFREHGIAAIIYGGTYIDEDFRDRKVADEWFIDKYSKKLAAKDLEATTKYRFDPQFNTGGTFGVNFATIGGRLLAFNYRSIYMTEEQRVAIHQKLIVDHYLKQFNEETIATKSMKTCGEPCTAVCKKMRDIYKKDYEPYQAMGPLCGVFDQRAAEMLVHKADMYGFDAISVGGVLSWLLECLDRKLLTPKEVCVDHLPVFSHASFSAETDSKHNAEIASQLLDGIIHKKGILDFTEGARKFARKLAREKSKDIIDCFVYNANARKGWIVPNQYWVPGVLSPMPIMGKYYMYYGYDFLPPRELGRKNAHRMIKELMIDNAGFCRFHRLWAEDMIPEIINSLYGMHKEFLTNLDMTASRINSRNVAIYWESTRNIDFVKAYLKRLHEVEKVNDKELLHWISQFEQNPQEAAYNYWFEIAKGVHESLREF
;
A
#
# COMPACT_ATOMS: atom_id res chain seq x y z
N GLY A 1 -13.59 -4.15 -6.94
CA GLY A 1 -13.85 -5.18 -5.94
C GLY A 1 -12.62 -6.05 -5.76
N ALA A 2 -12.40 -6.46 -4.52
CA ALA A 2 -11.36 -7.36 -4.05
C ALA A 2 -11.90 -8.80 -3.91
N LEU A 3 -11.02 -9.76 -3.65
CA LEU A 3 -11.41 -11.08 -3.14
C LEU A 3 -11.05 -11.18 -1.66
N CYS A 4 -12.04 -11.52 -0.83
CA CYS A 4 -11.87 -11.84 0.57
C CYS A 4 -11.77 -13.36 0.75
N SER A 5 -10.90 -13.80 1.67
CA SER A 5 -10.85 -15.16 2.17
C SER A 5 -10.76 -15.13 3.69
N ALA A 6 -11.67 -15.85 4.34
CA ALA A 6 -11.71 -15.98 5.79
C ALA A 6 -11.82 -17.48 6.16
N PRO A 7 -11.02 -17.97 7.13
CA PRO A 7 -11.16 -19.32 7.62
C PRO A 7 -12.57 -19.59 8.16
N VAL A 8 -13.13 -20.74 7.80
CA VAL A 8 -14.37 -21.28 8.39
C VAL A 8 -13.98 -22.24 9.51
N LYS A 9 -14.43 -21.97 10.73
CA LYS A 9 -14.22 -22.82 11.89
C LYS A 9 -15.55 -23.10 12.58
N ASP A 10 -15.84 -24.38 12.81
CA ASP A 10 -17.07 -24.83 13.47
C ASP A 10 -18.34 -24.23 12.84
N GLY A 11 -18.37 -24.14 11.50
CA GLY A 11 -19.49 -23.57 10.74
C GLY A 11 -19.57 -22.04 10.72
N THR A 12 -18.62 -21.33 11.34
CA THR A 12 -18.61 -19.86 11.41
C THR A 12 -17.40 -19.26 10.70
N LEU A 13 -17.61 -18.13 10.02
CA LEU A 13 -16.52 -17.36 9.42
C LEU A 13 -15.76 -16.63 10.54
N SER A 14 -14.44 -16.79 10.55
CA SER A 14 -13.60 -16.00 11.46
C SER A 14 -13.43 -14.57 10.95
N TRP A 15 -13.19 -13.64 11.87
CA TRP A 15 -12.81 -12.25 11.54
C TRP A 15 -11.35 -12.11 11.09
N VAL A 16 -10.62 -13.23 10.97
CA VAL A 16 -9.20 -13.24 10.57
C VAL A 16 -9.11 -13.40 9.05
N ASP A 17 -9.49 -12.34 8.36
CA ASP A 17 -9.62 -12.30 6.92
C ASP A 17 -8.32 -11.92 6.19
N THR A 18 -8.25 -12.35 4.93
CA THR A 18 -7.15 -12.14 4.01
C THR A 18 -7.70 -11.67 2.66
N TRP A 19 -6.93 -10.86 1.94
CA TRP A 19 -7.44 -10.17 0.77
C TRP A 19 -6.48 -10.25 -0.40
N ALA A 20 -7.00 -10.66 -1.56
CA ALA A 20 -6.46 -10.25 -2.85
C ALA A 20 -7.11 -8.91 -3.21
N GLY A 21 -6.61 -7.85 -2.57
CA GLY A 21 -7.27 -6.56 -2.49
C GLY A 21 -7.33 -5.78 -3.81
N ARG A 22 -6.20 -5.73 -4.52
CA ARG A 22 -5.91 -4.63 -5.45
C ARG A 22 -6.12 -5.00 -6.92
N GLY A 23 -6.23 -3.99 -7.78
CA GLY A 23 -6.32 -4.17 -9.24
C GLY A 23 -7.68 -4.61 -9.77
N GLY A 24 -8.69 -4.74 -8.91
CA GLY A 24 -10.07 -5.01 -9.33
C GLY A 24 -10.35 -6.48 -9.68
N PHE A 25 -9.53 -7.41 -9.18
CA PHE A 25 -9.67 -8.84 -9.50
C PHE A 25 -11.05 -9.40 -9.17
N GLY A 26 -11.63 -9.08 -8.00
CA GLY A 26 -12.96 -9.56 -7.63
C GLY A 26 -14.07 -9.04 -8.55
N SER A 27 -13.95 -7.79 -9.02
CA SER A 27 -14.91 -7.26 -10.02
C SER A 27 -14.78 -7.95 -11.36
N LYS A 28 -13.56 -8.29 -11.79
CA LYS A 28 -13.33 -9.04 -13.02
C LYS A 28 -13.91 -10.46 -12.92
N LEU A 29 -13.63 -11.14 -11.80
CA LEU A 29 -14.12 -12.48 -11.53
C LEU A 29 -15.65 -12.56 -11.63
N PHE A 30 -16.36 -11.64 -10.97
CA PHE A 30 -17.82 -11.62 -11.02
C PHE A 30 -18.36 -11.20 -12.39
N ARG A 31 -17.85 -10.11 -12.98
CA ARG A 31 -18.45 -9.54 -14.22
C ARG A 31 -18.16 -10.36 -15.47
N GLU A 32 -16.96 -10.94 -15.58
CA GLU A 32 -16.55 -11.67 -16.78
C GLU A 32 -16.83 -13.17 -16.67
N HIS A 33 -16.84 -13.72 -15.45
CA HIS A 33 -17.00 -15.16 -15.24
C HIS A 33 -18.24 -15.54 -14.42
N GLY A 34 -19.00 -14.58 -13.86
CA GLY A 34 -20.19 -14.87 -13.05
C GLY A 34 -19.87 -15.51 -11.70
N ILE A 35 -18.61 -15.51 -11.27
CA ILE A 35 -18.18 -16.20 -10.04
C ILE A 35 -18.19 -15.20 -8.88
N ALA A 36 -19.06 -15.45 -7.90
CA ALA A 36 -19.20 -14.62 -6.69
C ALA A 36 -18.40 -15.18 -5.49
N ALA A 37 -18.23 -16.50 -5.42
CA ALA A 37 -17.49 -17.17 -4.35
C ALA A 37 -16.94 -18.51 -4.85
N ILE A 38 -15.86 -18.96 -4.21
CA ILE A 38 -15.29 -20.30 -4.40
C ILE A 38 -15.13 -20.89 -3.00
N ILE A 39 -15.72 -22.05 -2.77
CA ILE A 39 -15.55 -22.82 -1.53
C ILE A 39 -14.74 -24.06 -1.90
N TYR A 40 -13.61 -24.25 -1.24
CA TYR A 40 -12.73 -25.39 -1.46
C TYR A 40 -12.28 -25.95 -0.11
N GLY A 41 -12.06 -27.26 -0.08
CA GLY A 41 -11.56 -28.00 1.07
C GLY A 41 -11.00 -29.35 0.60
N GLY A 42 -10.13 -29.95 1.40
CA GLY A 42 -9.52 -31.23 1.07
C GLY A 42 -9.08 -31.96 2.33
N THR A 43 -9.23 -33.28 2.32
CA THR A 43 -8.71 -34.20 3.36
C THR A 43 -7.48 -34.97 2.88
N TYR A 44 -7.10 -34.76 1.61
CA TYR A 44 -5.99 -35.47 0.97
C TYR A 44 -4.66 -34.81 1.36
N ILE A 45 -3.80 -35.59 2.01
CA ILE A 45 -2.42 -35.26 2.31
C ILE A 45 -1.58 -36.25 1.51
N ASP A 46 -0.95 -35.78 0.44
CA ASP A 46 0.14 -36.49 -0.25
C ASP A 46 1.47 -36.16 0.47
N GLU A 47 2.55 -36.90 0.14
CA GLU A 47 3.87 -36.87 0.76
C GLU A 47 4.19 -35.56 1.50
N ASP A 48 4.10 -35.68 2.82
CA ASP A 48 4.14 -34.57 3.72
C ASP A 48 5.59 -34.08 3.87
N PHE A 49 5.95 -32.99 3.18
CA PHE A 49 7.20 -32.23 3.42
C PHE A 49 7.24 -31.55 4.81
N ARG A 50 6.53 -32.11 5.81
CA ARG A 50 6.54 -31.72 7.22
C ARG A 50 7.68 -32.30 8.02
N ASP A 51 8.63 -33.05 7.44
CA ASP A 51 9.83 -33.39 8.20
C ASP A 51 10.66 -32.13 8.45
N ARG A 52 10.38 -31.52 9.60
CA ARG A 52 11.06 -30.32 10.08
C ARG A 52 12.57 -30.52 10.20
N LYS A 53 13.07 -31.76 10.26
CA LYS A 53 14.51 -32.02 10.27
C LYS A 53 15.16 -31.62 8.95
N VAL A 54 14.54 -31.96 7.82
CA VAL A 54 15.04 -31.58 6.49
C VAL A 54 15.05 -30.06 6.34
N ALA A 55 13.95 -29.41 6.75
CA ALA A 55 13.88 -27.95 6.75
C ALA A 55 14.89 -27.31 7.72
N ASP A 56 15.12 -27.88 8.90
CA ASP A 56 16.12 -27.40 9.85
C ASP A 56 17.54 -27.60 9.32
N GLU A 57 17.84 -28.72 8.66
CA GLU A 57 19.15 -29.01 8.05
C GLU A 57 19.51 -27.95 7.00
N TRP A 58 18.61 -27.65 6.07
CA TRP A 58 18.83 -26.60 5.06
C TRP A 58 19.15 -25.23 5.69
N PHE A 59 18.48 -24.88 6.80
CA PHE A 59 18.71 -23.62 7.50
C PHE A 59 19.97 -23.63 8.37
N ILE A 60 20.32 -24.78 8.97
CA ILE A 60 21.56 -24.96 9.73
C ILE A 60 22.74 -24.83 8.78
N ASP A 61 22.70 -25.49 7.62
CA ASP A 61 23.79 -25.45 6.65
C ASP A 61 24.02 -24.03 6.10
N LYS A 62 22.95 -23.26 5.86
CA LYS A 62 23.06 -21.90 5.30
C LYS A 62 23.29 -20.80 6.33
N TYR A 63 22.71 -20.91 7.53
CA TYR A 63 22.66 -19.82 8.51
C TYR A 63 23.19 -20.19 9.91
N SER A 64 23.63 -21.43 10.12
CA SER A 64 23.98 -21.98 11.43
C SER A 64 22.85 -21.84 12.47
N LYS A 65 21.59 -21.81 12.01
CA LYS A 65 20.38 -21.63 12.82
C LYS A 65 19.27 -22.52 12.29
N LYS A 66 18.38 -22.98 13.17
CA LYS A 66 17.15 -23.67 12.79
C LYS A 66 16.15 -22.73 12.10
N LEU A 67 15.23 -23.29 11.30
CA LEU A 67 14.19 -22.53 10.60
C LEU A 67 13.43 -21.62 11.57
N ALA A 68 12.95 -22.16 12.69
CA ALA A 68 12.15 -21.40 13.66
C ALA A 68 12.89 -20.19 14.25
N ALA A 69 14.20 -20.31 14.47
CA ALA A 69 15.00 -19.21 15.01
C ALA A 69 15.21 -18.10 13.97
N LYS A 70 15.51 -18.47 12.73
CA LYS A 70 15.65 -17.50 11.63
C LYS A 70 14.32 -16.84 11.29
N ASP A 71 13.23 -17.60 11.39
CA ASP A 71 11.87 -17.11 11.16
C ASP A 71 11.44 -16.06 12.19
N LEU A 72 11.71 -16.32 13.49
CA LEU A 72 11.46 -15.36 14.55
C LEU A 72 12.24 -14.05 14.35
N GLU A 73 13.52 -14.14 14.00
CA GLU A 73 14.37 -12.98 13.70
C GLU A 73 13.77 -12.15 12.56
N ALA A 74 13.48 -12.79 11.42
CA ALA A 74 12.96 -12.14 10.23
C ALA A 74 11.57 -11.52 10.43
N THR A 75 10.78 -12.05 11.37
CA THR A 75 9.38 -11.64 11.59
C THR A 75 9.16 -10.73 12.80
N THR A 76 10.24 -10.31 13.49
CA THR A 76 10.20 -9.45 14.69
C THR A 76 9.27 -8.25 14.53
N LYS A 77 9.39 -7.51 13.42
CA LYS A 77 8.54 -6.36 13.07
C LYS A 77 7.04 -6.66 13.11
N TYR A 78 6.62 -7.88 12.75
CA TYR A 78 5.22 -8.27 12.65
C TYR A 78 4.65 -8.79 13.98
N ARG A 79 5.53 -9.13 14.94
CA ARG A 79 5.19 -9.52 16.31
C ARG A 79 5.10 -8.27 17.20
N PHE A 80 5.52 -8.40 18.46
CA PHE A 80 5.81 -7.29 19.36
C PHE A 80 7.31 -6.99 19.23
N ASP A 81 7.63 -5.72 19.01
CA ASP A 81 8.98 -5.21 18.90
C ASP A 81 9.29 -4.37 20.16
N PRO A 82 10.15 -4.88 21.06
CA PRO A 82 10.53 -4.17 22.28
C PRO A 82 11.17 -2.80 22.01
N GLN A 83 11.80 -2.60 20.85
CA GLN A 83 12.43 -1.33 20.49
C GLN A 83 11.40 -0.20 20.37
N PHE A 84 10.21 -0.52 19.90
CA PHE A 84 9.14 0.46 19.64
C PHE A 84 7.97 0.34 20.62
N ASN A 85 8.00 -0.64 21.54
CA ASN A 85 6.91 -0.96 22.46
C ASN A 85 5.55 -1.12 21.75
N THR A 86 5.56 -1.70 20.54
CA THR A 86 4.39 -1.90 19.68
C THR A 86 4.61 -3.10 18.76
N GLY A 87 3.71 -3.35 17.80
CA GLY A 87 3.81 -4.50 16.93
C GLY A 87 2.97 -4.45 15.66
N GLY A 88 3.24 -5.38 14.75
CA GLY A 88 2.57 -5.43 13.45
C GLY A 88 2.96 -4.29 12.51
N THR A 89 2.45 -4.34 11.28
CA THR A 89 2.72 -3.26 10.31
C THR A 89 2.13 -1.93 10.79
N PHE A 90 0.92 -1.94 11.36
CA PHE A 90 0.28 -0.76 11.93
C PHE A 90 1.19 -0.06 12.95
N GLY A 91 1.57 -0.79 14.01
CA GLY A 91 2.32 -0.23 15.14
C GLY A 91 3.68 0.30 14.73
N VAL A 92 4.50 -0.54 14.09
CA VAL A 92 5.88 -0.19 13.76
C VAL A 92 5.93 0.95 12.72
N ASN A 93 5.05 0.94 11.71
CA ASN A 93 5.08 2.02 10.72
C ASN A 93 4.61 3.35 11.33
N PHE A 94 3.55 3.38 12.14
CA PHE A 94 3.10 4.61 12.79
C PHE A 94 4.06 5.11 13.87
N ALA A 95 4.78 4.22 14.56
CA ALA A 95 5.82 4.62 15.51
C ALA A 95 7.02 5.32 14.82
N THR A 96 7.32 4.95 13.57
CA THR A 96 8.56 5.37 12.88
C THR A 96 8.36 6.40 11.77
N ILE A 97 7.12 6.65 11.32
CA ILE A 97 6.86 7.51 10.16
C ILE A 97 7.29 8.97 10.38
N GLY A 98 7.10 9.52 11.59
CA GLY A 98 7.52 10.88 11.94
C GLY A 98 7.02 11.93 10.95
N GLY A 99 7.90 12.86 10.58
CA GLY A 99 7.63 13.89 9.58
C GLY A 99 7.43 13.37 8.15
N ARG A 100 7.49 12.06 7.89
CA ARG A 100 7.10 11.46 6.59
C ARG A 100 5.61 11.16 6.49
N LEU A 101 4.82 11.59 7.49
CA LEU A 101 3.38 11.39 7.54
C LEU A 101 2.67 11.98 6.32
N LEU A 102 1.93 11.13 5.60
CA LEU A 102 1.00 11.52 4.56
C LEU A 102 -0.39 11.70 5.18
N ALA A 103 -0.96 12.90 5.12
CA ALA A 103 -2.26 13.20 5.71
C ALA A 103 -3.05 14.17 4.84
N PHE A 104 -4.37 14.19 5.05
CA PHE A 104 -5.31 15.11 4.38
C PHE A 104 -5.11 15.10 2.85
N ASN A 105 -5.31 13.93 2.24
CA ASN A 105 -5.11 13.69 0.80
C ASN A 105 -3.75 14.16 0.29
N TYR A 106 -2.68 13.75 0.97
CA TYR A 106 -1.30 14.11 0.65
C TYR A 106 -0.99 15.61 0.77
N ARG A 107 -1.88 16.45 1.33
CA ARG A 107 -1.58 17.90 1.53
C ARG A 107 -0.46 18.13 2.53
N SER A 108 -0.17 17.15 3.39
CA SER A 108 0.95 17.23 4.33
C SER A 108 2.32 17.41 3.66
N ILE A 109 2.47 17.06 2.38
CA ILE A 109 3.73 17.29 1.65
C ILE A 109 4.08 18.78 1.51
N TYR A 110 3.09 19.67 1.62
CA TYR A 110 3.30 21.12 1.55
C TYR A 110 3.48 21.78 2.92
N MET A 111 3.35 21.02 4.00
CA MET A 111 3.56 21.50 5.36
C MET A 111 5.06 21.62 5.66
N THR A 112 5.43 22.33 6.73
CA THR A 112 6.81 22.26 7.25
C THR A 112 7.06 20.92 7.96
N GLU A 113 8.34 20.58 8.20
CA GLU A 113 8.66 19.37 8.96
C GLU A 113 8.10 19.44 10.39
N GLU A 114 8.18 20.61 11.02
CA GLU A 114 7.68 20.85 12.38
C GLU A 114 6.17 20.62 12.45
N GLN A 115 5.42 21.10 11.46
CA GLN A 115 3.97 20.87 11.38
C GLN A 115 3.66 19.38 11.24
N ARG A 116 4.36 18.65 10.36
CA ARG A 116 4.15 17.20 10.19
C ARG A 116 4.51 16.41 11.45
N VAL A 117 5.63 16.74 12.09
CA VAL A 117 6.06 16.11 13.35
C VAL A 117 5.07 16.41 14.47
N ALA A 118 4.53 17.63 14.56
CA ALA A 118 3.51 17.97 15.54
C ALA A 118 2.20 17.20 15.32
N ILE A 119 1.76 17.04 14.07
CA ILE A 119 0.59 16.20 13.72
C ILE A 119 0.87 14.74 14.10
N HIS A 120 2.04 14.22 13.74
CA HIS A 120 2.44 12.85 14.07
C HIS A 120 2.45 12.62 15.57
N GLN A 121 3.07 13.50 16.36
CA GLN A 121 3.08 13.36 17.81
C GLN A 121 1.67 13.43 18.40
N LYS A 122 0.95 14.52 18.14
CA LYS A 122 -0.36 14.80 18.77
C LYS A 122 -1.46 13.82 18.35
N LEU A 123 -1.58 13.55 17.05
CA LEU A 123 -2.71 12.80 16.50
C LEU A 123 -2.37 11.33 16.24
N ILE A 124 -1.10 10.97 16.02
CA ILE A 124 -0.70 9.57 15.84
C ILE A 124 -0.18 8.99 17.14
N VAL A 125 0.97 9.45 17.63
CA VAL A 125 1.65 8.81 18.78
C VAL A 125 0.78 8.86 20.03
N ASP A 126 0.27 10.04 20.38
CA ASP A 126 -0.44 10.29 21.63
C ASP A 126 -1.94 9.90 21.58
N HIS A 127 -2.46 9.56 20.40
CA HIS A 127 -3.87 9.18 20.20
C HIS A 127 -4.03 7.90 19.39
N TYR A 128 -3.86 7.94 18.07
CA TYR A 128 -4.19 6.84 17.18
C TYR A 128 -3.40 5.54 17.45
N LEU A 129 -2.09 5.67 17.63
CA LEU A 129 -1.16 4.59 17.95
C LEU A 129 -1.30 4.18 19.42
N LYS A 130 -1.52 5.14 20.33
CA LYS A 130 -1.77 4.85 21.75
C LYS A 130 -2.98 3.94 21.93
N GLN A 131 -4.13 4.27 21.34
CA GLN A 131 -5.32 3.42 21.36
C GLN A 131 -5.02 2.02 20.82
N PHE A 132 -4.32 1.90 19.69
CA PHE A 132 -3.91 0.60 19.16
C PHE A 132 -3.02 -0.19 20.13
N ASN A 133 -2.04 0.46 20.75
CA ASN A 133 -1.13 -0.18 21.69
C ASN A 133 -1.85 -0.68 22.94
N GLU A 134 -2.71 0.15 23.53
CA GLU A 134 -3.47 -0.18 24.74
C GLU A 134 -4.51 -1.28 24.48
N GLU A 135 -5.22 -1.21 23.36
CA GLU A 135 -6.37 -2.08 23.09
C GLU A 135 -5.99 -3.38 22.35
N THR A 136 -4.93 -3.38 21.54
CA THR A 136 -4.54 -4.53 20.69
C THR A 136 -3.23 -5.17 21.13
N ILE A 137 -2.19 -4.37 21.35
CA ILE A 137 -0.85 -4.90 21.68
C ILE A 137 -0.79 -5.36 23.14
N ALA A 138 -1.19 -4.52 24.09
CA ALA A 138 -1.15 -4.84 25.52
C ALA A 138 -2.08 -6.02 25.87
N THR A 139 -3.22 -6.13 25.18
CA THR A 139 -4.17 -7.24 25.31
C THR A 139 -3.75 -8.51 24.57
N LYS A 140 -2.65 -8.46 23.79
CA LYS A 140 -2.14 -9.55 22.96
C LYS A 140 -3.17 -10.08 21.96
N SER A 141 -3.99 -9.19 21.41
CA SER A 141 -5.03 -9.52 20.43
C SER A 141 -4.43 -9.72 19.03
N MET A 142 -3.81 -10.88 18.83
CA MET A 142 -3.12 -11.23 17.59
C MET A 142 -3.41 -12.68 17.15
N LYS A 143 -3.44 -12.88 15.83
CA LYS A 143 -3.76 -14.16 15.16
C LYS A 143 -2.80 -14.44 14.00
N THR A 144 -2.83 -15.66 13.48
CA THR A 144 -2.17 -16.03 12.21
C THR A 144 -3.21 -16.06 11.09
N CYS A 145 -2.78 -16.19 9.83
CA CYS A 145 -3.68 -16.31 8.68
C CYS A 145 -4.34 -17.70 8.53
N GLY A 146 -4.32 -18.53 9.59
CA GLY A 146 -4.71 -19.94 9.55
C GLY A 146 -3.51 -20.89 9.52
N GLU A 147 -2.37 -20.42 9.00
CA GLU A 147 -1.11 -21.16 9.00
C GLU A 147 -0.40 -21.13 10.37
N PRO A 148 0.36 -22.17 10.75
CA PRO A 148 1.16 -22.22 11.98
C PRO A 148 2.42 -21.33 11.86
N CYS A 149 2.23 -20.02 11.85
CA CYS A 149 3.26 -19.02 11.60
C CYS A 149 3.64 -18.25 12.87
N THR A 150 4.94 -18.06 13.10
CA THR A 150 5.43 -17.31 14.28
C THR A 150 5.17 -15.80 14.18
N ALA A 151 4.93 -15.25 12.99
CA ALA A 151 4.76 -13.81 12.81
C ALA A 151 3.54 -13.23 13.56
N VAL A 152 2.48 -14.02 13.78
CA VAL A 152 1.20 -13.57 14.39
C VAL A 152 0.76 -12.19 13.90
N CYS A 153 0.85 -12.02 12.59
CA CYS A 153 0.82 -10.73 11.93
C CYS A 153 -0.56 -10.06 11.94
N LYS A 154 -1.64 -10.82 12.19
CA LYS A 154 -3.01 -10.31 12.19
C LYS A 154 -3.29 -9.68 13.54
N LYS A 155 -3.22 -8.35 13.61
CA LYS A 155 -3.55 -7.58 14.80
C LYS A 155 -5.05 -7.29 14.79
N MET A 156 -5.73 -7.58 15.88
CA MET A 156 -7.19 -7.59 15.93
C MET A 156 -7.69 -6.78 17.12
N ARG A 157 -8.87 -6.19 16.98
CA ARG A 157 -9.72 -5.78 18.10
C ARG A 157 -11.13 -6.16 17.75
N ASP A 158 -11.76 -7.04 18.52
CA ASP A 158 -13.07 -7.59 18.22
C ASP A 158 -13.12 -8.16 16.77
N ILE A 159 -13.90 -7.52 15.90
CA ILE A 159 -14.09 -7.89 14.49
C ILE A 159 -13.13 -7.15 13.54
N TYR A 160 -12.33 -6.21 14.06
CA TYR A 160 -11.54 -5.28 13.26
C TYR A 160 -10.08 -5.73 13.15
N LYS A 161 -9.67 -6.08 11.93
CA LYS A 161 -8.26 -6.32 11.60
C LYS A 161 -7.52 -5.01 11.38
N LYS A 162 -6.30 -4.91 11.91
CA LYS A 162 -5.44 -3.72 11.90
C LYS A 162 -4.17 -3.93 11.09
N ASP A 163 -4.21 -3.48 9.84
CA ASP A 163 -3.02 -3.37 8.98
C ASP A 163 -2.70 -1.89 8.75
N TYR A 164 -1.42 -1.57 8.54
CA TYR A 164 -1.00 -0.17 8.32
C TYR A 164 -1.70 0.47 7.13
N GLU A 165 -1.67 -0.16 5.96
CA GLU A 165 -2.06 0.49 4.71
C GLU A 165 -3.56 0.87 4.67
N PRO A 166 -4.52 -0.01 5.04
CA PRO A 166 -5.93 0.37 5.15
C PRO A 166 -6.16 1.51 6.13
N TYR A 167 -5.54 1.45 7.31
CA TYR A 167 -5.70 2.45 8.37
C TYR A 167 -4.89 3.72 8.10
N GLN A 168 -3.93 3.71 7.20
CA GLN A 168 -3.27 4.91 6.72
C GLN A 168 -4.17 5.61 5.69
N ALA A 169 -4.62 4.86 4.68
CA ALA A 169 -5.38 5.38 3.55
C ALA A 169 -6.79 5.85 3.92
N MET A 170 -7.46 5.15 4.84
CA MET A 170 -8.76 5.56 5.40
C MET A 170 -8.64 6.22 6.78
N GLY A 171 -7.43 6.34 7.31
CA GLY A 171 -7.15 7.11 8.51
C GLY A 171 -6.59 8.50 8.16
N PRO A 172 -5.31 8.79 8.44
CA PRO A 172 -4.71 10.12 8.25
C PRO A 172 -4.92 10.73 6.87
N LEU A 173 -4.93 9.91 5.81
CA LEU A 173 -5.15 10.41 4.46
C LEU A 173 -6.57 10.96 4.28
N CYS A 174 -7.58 10.38 4.94
CA CYS A 174 -8.95 10.87 4.98
C CYS A 174 -9.20 11.87 6.14
N GLY A 175 -8.16 12.32 6.84
CA GLY A 175 -8.32 13.19 8.01
C GLY A 175 -8.99 12.48 9.18
N VAL A 176 -8.68 11.20 9.39
CA VAL A 176 -9.21 10.36 10.47
C VAL A 176 -8.03 9.87 11.32
N PHE A 177 -7.99 10.26 12.57
CA PHE A 177 -6.91 9.99 13.52
C PHE A 177 -7.39 9.27 14.79
N ASP A 178 -8.63 8.79 14.82
CA ASP A 178 -9.19 8.01 15.91
C ASP A 178 -9.46 6.56 15.49
N GLN A 179 -9.15 5.59 16.36
CA GLN A 179 -9.33 4.17 16.05
C GLN A 179 -10.78 3.79 15.80
N ARG A 180 -11.74 4.31 16.57
CA ARG A 180 -13.17 3.96 16.43
C ARG A 180 -13.70 4.47 15.09
N ALA A 181 -13.34 5.71 14.73
CA ALA A 181 -13.70 6.31 13.46
C ALA A 181 -13.07 5.56 12.27
N ALA A 182 -11.79 5.19 12.36
CA ALA A 182 -11.11 4.43 11.32
C ALA A 182 -11.68 3.01 11.17
N GLU A 183 -12.00 2.32 12.27
CA GLU A 183 -12.63 0.99 12.24
C GLU A 183 -13.96 1.00 11.52
N MET A 184 -14.82 1.96 11.83
CA MET A 184 -16.12 2.12 11.17
C MET A 184 -15.92 2.26 9.66
N LEU A 185 -15.00 3.13 9.24
CA LEU A 185 -14.78 3.40 7.82
C LEU A 185 -14.13 2.22 7.09
N VAL A 186 -13.07 1.65 7.67
CA VAL A 186 -12.34 0.50 7.09
C VAL A 186 -13.27 -0.70 6.98
N HIS A 187 -14.00 -1.03 8.04
CA HIS A 187 -14.92 -2.17 8.04
C HIS A 187 -16.05 -2.00 7.03
N LYS A 188 -16.57 -0.77 6.86
CA LYS A 188 -17.57 -0.50 5.83
C LYS A 188 -17.01 -0.73 4.41
N ALA A 189 -15.76 -0.32 4.15
CA ALA A 189 -15.10 -0.60 2.88
C ALA A 189 -14.89 -2.11 2.66
N ASP A 190 -14.51 -2.86 3.70
CA ASP A 190 -14.36 -4.31 3.67
C ASP A 190 -15.70 -5.01 3.36
N MET A 191 -16.80 -4.57 3.98
CA MET A 191 -18.15 -5.10 3.73
C MET A 191 -18.62 -4.89 2.28
N TYR A 192 -18.14 -3.85 1.60
CA TYR A 192 -18.37 -3.63 0.17
C TYR A 192 -17.35 -4.33 -0.75
N GLY A 193 -16.36 -5.02 -0.17
CA GLY A 193 -15.29 -5.68 -0.92
C GLY A 193 -14.42 -4.70 -1.70
N PHE A 194 -14.16 -3.52 -1.15
CA PHE A 194 -13.24 -2.56 -1.77
C PHE A 194 -11.78 -2.90 -1.50
N ASP A 195 -10.90 -2.48 -2.42
CA ASP A 195 -9.48 -2.30 -2.09
C ASP A 195 -9.37 -1.11 -1.13
N ALA A 196 -9.11 -1.39 0.14
CA ALA A 196 -8.98 -0.39 1.20
C ALA A 196 -8.01 0.77 0.84
N ILE A 197 -6.89 0.48 0.17
CA ILE A 197 -5.92 1.50 -0.21
C ILE A 197 -6.47 2.37 -1.33
N SER A 198 -6.99 1.74 -2.38
CA SER A 198 -7.48 2.47 -3.55
C SER A 198 -8.75 3.26 -3.24
N VAL A 199 -9.66 2.71 -2.44
CA VAL A 199 -10.86 3.45 -2.02
C VAL A 199 -10.49 4.54 -1.02
N GLY A 200 -9.55 4.31 -0.10
CA GLY A 200 -9.05 5.35 0.81
C GLY A 200 -8.48 6.57 0.07
N GLY A 201 -7.66 6.36 -0.96
CA GLY A 201 -7.15 7.46 -1.80
C GLY A 201 -8.23 8.16 -2.64
N VAL A 202 -9.31 7.45 -3.01
CA VAL A 202 -10.47 8.05 -3.68
C VAL A 202 -11.32 8.86 -2.71
N LEU A 203 -11.53 8.35 -1.49
CA LEU A 203 -12.25 9.05 -0.43
C LEU A 203 -11.51 10.32 -0.03
N SER A 204 -10.21 10.25 0.24
CA SER A 204 -9.40 11.43 0.58
C SER A 204 -9.46 12.48 -0.52
N TRP A 205 -9.42 12.06 -1.79
CA TRP A 205 -9.56 12.94 -2.95
C TRP A 205 -10.93 13.64 -2.99
N LEU A 206 -12.01 12.90 -2.80
CA LEU A 206 -13.37 13.47 -2.76
C LEU A 206 -13.56 14.42 -1.57
N LEU A 207 -13.00 14.08 -0.41
CA LEU A 207 -13.00 14.94 0.78
C LEU A 207 -12.25 16.25 0.52
N GLU A 208 -11.07 16.20 -0.12
CA GLU A 208 -10.36 17.44 -0.52
C GLU A 208 -11.17 18.24 -1.54
N CYS A 209 -11.85 17.60 -2.50
CA CYS A 209 -12.71 18.28 -3.45
C CYS A 209 -13.89 19.00 -2.77
N LEU A 210 -14.45 18.41 -1.71
CA LEU A 210 -15.50 19.04 -0.89
C LEU A 210 -14.93 20.21 -0.07
N ASP A 211 -13.81 20.01 0.63
CA ASP A 211 -13.12 21.04 1.43
C ASP A 211 -12.80 22.29 0.58
N ARG A 212 -12.28 22.06 -0.63
CA ARG A 212 -11.95 23.11 -1.60
C ARG A 212 -13.15 23.62 -2.41
N LYS A 213 -14.36 23.11 -2.15
CA LYS A 213 -15.61 23.47 -2.85
C LYS A 213 -15.55 23.26 -4.38
N LEU A 214 -14.70 22.34 -4.85
CA LEU A 214 -14.66 21.89 -6.24
C LEU A 214 -15.86 20.98 -6.57
N LEU A 215 -16.39 20.31 -5.54
CA LEU A 215 -17.65 19.58 -5.55
C LEU A 215 -18.51 20.07 -4.38
N THR A 216 -19.83 19.98 -4.53
CA THR A 216 -20.77 20.34 -3.47
C THR A 216 -21.31 19.09 -2.76
N PRO A 217 -21.71 19.18 -1.47
CA PRO A 217 -22.31 18.06 -0.75
C PRO A 217 -23.50 17.43 -1.48
N LYS A 218 -24.35 18.26 -2.09
CA LYS A 218 -25.52 17.81 -2.85
C LYS A 218 -25.14 16.92 -4.04
N GLU A 219 -24.08 17.26 -4.76
CA GLU A 219 -23.67 16.53 -5.96
C GLU A 219 -23.19 15.11 -5.65
N VAL A 220 -22.49 14.95 -4.53
CA VAL A 220 -21.95 13.65 -4.08
C VAL A 220 -22.83 12.99 -3.01
N CYS A 221 -24.00 13.57 -2.74
CA CYS A 221 -25.01 13.08 -1.80
C CYS A 221 -24.46 12.83 -0.39
N VAL A 222 -23.76 13.84 0.16
CA VAL A 222 -23.35 13.89 1.56
C VAL A 222 -23.96 15.08 2.29
N ASP A 223 -24.05 14.98 3.61
CA ASP A 223 -24.78 15.97 4.43
C ASP A 223 -23.95 17.21 4.76
N HIS A 224 -22.63 17.05 4.89
CA HIS A 224 -21.74 18.06 5.44
C HIS A 224 -20.42 18.18 4.67
N LEU A 225 -19.71 19.29 4.90
CA LEU A 225 -18.33 19.46 4.45
C LEU A 225 -17.37 18.83 5.47
N PRO A 226 -16.25 18.25 5.02
CA PRO A 226 -15.27 17.66 5.93
C PRO A 226 -14.46 18.73 6.67
N VAL A 227 -13.86 18.34 7.79
CA VAL A 227 -12.84 19.12 8.50
C VAL A 227 -11.48 18.67 7.97
N PHE A 228 -10.93 19.37 6.97
CA PHE A 228 -9.72 18.94 6.26
C PHE A 228 -8.52 19.87 6.48
N SER A 229 -8.39 20.35 7.72
CA SER A 229 -7.29 21.19 8.19
C SER A 229 -6.73 20.63 9.49
N HIS A 230 -5.41 20.70 9.67
CA HIS A 230 -4.77 20.28 10.92
C HIS A 230 -4.88 21.34 12.04
N ALA A 231 -5.22 22.59 11.69
CA ALA A 231 -5.34 23.67 12.65
C ALA A 231 -6.54 23.40 13.57
N SER A 232 -6.28 23.31 14.87
CA SER A 232 -7.30 23.02 15.90
C SER A 232 -8.07 21.71 15.72
N PHE A 233 -7.49 20.73 15.00
CA PHE A 233 -8.14 19.43 14.77
C PHE A 233 -8.34 18.64 16.07
N SER A 234 -9.58 18.20 16.31
CA SER A 234 -10.00 17.30 17.39
C SER A 234 -9.91 15.86 16.94
N ALA A 235 -9.01 15.09 17.57
CA ALA A 235 -8.75 13.71 17.19
C ALA A 235 -10.01 12.84 17.21
N GLU A 236 -10.91 13.01 18.17
CA GLU A 236 -12.13 12.19 18.27
C GLU A 236 -13.27 12.75 17.41
N THR A 237 -13.63 14.02 17.61
CA THR A 237 -14.81 14.64 17.00
C THR A 237 -14.66 14.79 15.48
N ASP A 238 -13.55 15.38 15.02
CA ASP A 238 -13.36 15.68 13.61
C ASP A 238 -13.06 14.41 12.81
N SER A 239 -12.38 13.43 13.42
CA SER A 239 -12.19 12.11 12.81
C SER A 239 -13.51 11.38 12.61
N LYS A 240 -14.39 11.38 13.62
CA LYS A 240 -15.73 10.77 13.50
C LYS A 240 -16.54 11.45 12.41
N HIS A 241 -16.56 12.78 12.40
CA HIS A 241 -17.24 13.59 11.37
C HIS A 241 -16.75 13.27 9.95
N ASN A 242 -15.43 13.25 9.75
CA ASN A 242 -14.84 12.90 8.45
C ASN A 242 -15.12 11.45 8.05
N ALA A 243 -15.08 10.51 8.99
CA ALA A 243 -15.39 9.10 8.74
C ALA A 243 -16.86 8.87 8.39
N GLU A 244 -17.79 9.64 8.96
CA GLU A 244 -19.22 9.61 8.61
C GLU A 244 -19.44 10.10 7.18
N ILE A 245 -18.84 11.24 6.79
CA ILE A 245 -18.91 11.75 5.41
C ILE A 245 -18.29 10.74 4.44
N ALA A 246 -17.11 10.19 4.76
CA ALA A 246 -16.46 9.17 3.94
C ALA A 246 -17.32 7.90 3.81
N SER A 247 -18.04 7.52 4.86
CA SER A 247 -18.98 6.40 4.85
C SER A 247 -20.20 6.67 3.95
N GLN A 248 -20.68 7.92 3.89
CA GLN A 248 -21.74 8.33 2.95
C GLN A 248 -21.23 8.31 1.50
N LEU A 249 -19.98 8.71 1.27
CA LEU A 249 -19.34 8.61 -0.06
C LEU A 249 -19.22 7.15 -0.52
N LEU A 250 -18.85 6.21 0.37
CA LEU A 250 -18.86 4.77 0.06
C LEU A 250 -20.24 4.29 -0.40
N ASP A 251 -21.30 4.67 0.33
CA ASP A 251 -22.69 4.37 -0.04
C ASP A 251 -23.04 5.00 -1.39
N GLY A 252 -22.61 6.23 -1.61
CA GLY A 252 -22.80 6.95 -2.85
C GLY A 252 -22.18 6.24 -4.05
N ILE A 253 -20.97 5.68 -3.89
CA ILE A 253 -20.29 4.91 -4.94
C ILE A 253 -21.03 3.59 -5.23
N ILE A 254 -21.43 2.85 -4.19
CA ILE A 254 -22.10 1.54 -4.35
C ILE A 254 -23.49 1.70 -4.95
N HIS A 255 -24.26 2.66 -4.43
CA HIS A 255 -25.63 2.91 -4.88
C HIS A 255 -25.72 3.90 -6.05
N LYS A 256 -24.58 4.38 -6.56
CA LYS A 256 -24.47 5.36 -7.66
C LYS A 256 -25.32 6.61 -7.42
N LYS A 257 -25.25 7.17 -6.20
CA LYS A 257 -26.01 8.36 -5.81
C LYS A 257 -25.38 9.62 -6.40
N GLY A 258 -26.22 10.58 -6.76
CA GLY A 258 -25.78 11.87 -7.30
C GLY A 258 -24.91 11.68 -8.55
N ILE A 259 -23.70 12.24 -8.53
CA ILE A 259 -22.75 12.10 -9.63
C ILE A 259 -21.80 10.88 -9.49
N LEU A 260 -21.84 10.13 -8.38
CA LEU A 260 -20.84 9.11 -8.03
C LEU A 260 -21.02 7.77 -8.78
N ASP A 261 -20.85 7.79 -10.11
CA ASP A 261 -20.81 6.58 -10.93
C ASP A 261 -19.37 6.18 -11.32
N PHE A 262 -18.83 5.17 -10.62
CA PHE A 262 -17.48 4.64 -10.88
C PHE A 262 -17.48 3.33 -11.68
N THR A 263 -18.54 3.03 -12.44
CA THR A 263 -18.61 1.84 -13.30
C THR A 263 -17.38 1.68 -14.22
N GLU A 264 -16.79 2.82 -14.61
CA GLU A 264 -15.63 2.91 -15.50
C GLU A 264 -14.32 3.28 -14.77
N GLY A 265 -14.35 3.34 -13.44
CA GLY A 265 -13.20 3.64 -12.57
C GLY A 265 -13.02 5.12 -12.22
N ALA A 266 -12.40 5.36 -11.06
CA ALA A 266 -12.20 6.70 -10.49
C ALA A 266 -11.38 7.62 -11.40
N ARG A 267 -10.33 7.12 -12.07
CA ARG A 267 -9.54 7.93 -13.03
C ARG A 267 -10.39 8.47 -14.19
N LYS A 268 -11.27 7.65 -14.77
CA LYS A 268 -12.12 8.12 -15.88
C LYS A 268 -13.12 9.15 -15.38
N PHE A 269 -13.67 8.92 -14.20
CA PHE A 269 -14.57 9.86 -13.53
C PHE A 269 -13.88 11.21 -13.24
N ALA A 270 -12.68 11.20 -12.65
CA ALA A 270 -11.88 12.40 -12.39
C ALA A 270 -11.58 13.19 -13.67
N ARG A 271 -11.20 12.51 -14.77
CA ARG A 271 -10.99 13.15 -16.08
C ARG A 271 -12.25 13.79 -16.67
N LYS A 272 -13.43 13.18 -16.42
CA LYS A 272 -14.71 13.76 -16.82
C LYS A 272 -14.95 15.06 -16.07
N LEU A 273 -14.88 15.02 -14.74
CA LEU A 273 -15.06 16.22 -13.90
C LEU A 273 -14.03 17.31 -14.20
N ALA A 274 -12.79 16.93 -14.50
CA ALA A 274 -11.74 17.88 -14.86
C ALA A 274 -12.06 18.69 -16.12
N ARG A 275 -12.71 18.07 -17.12
CA ARG A 275 -13.14 18.73 -18.35
C ARG A 275 -14.41 19.56 -18.16
N GLU A 276 -15.34 19.06 -17.35
CA GLU A 276 -16.65 19.69 -17.17
C GLU A 276 -16.62 20.85 -16.17
N LYS A 277 -15.68 20.84 -15.21
CA LYS A 277 -15.65 21.79 -14.11
C LYS A 277 -14.31 22.48 -13.94
N SER A 278 -13.28 21.73 -13.55
CA SER A 278 -11.96 22.29 -13.25
C SER A 278 -10.88 21.23 -13.22
N LYS A 279 -9.74 21.52 -13.86
CA LYS A 279 -8.54 20.68 -13.81
C LYS A 279 -8.06 20.41 -12.38
N ASP A 280 -8.32 21.32 -11.44
CA ASP A 280 -7.98 21.16 -10.03
C ASP A 280 -8.52 19.87 -9.41
N ILE A 281 -9.66 19.37 -9.91
CA ILE A 281 -10.28 18.13 -9.45
C ILE A 281 -9.36 16.93 -9.72
N ILE A 282 -8.78 16.80 -10.91
CA ILE A 282 -7.86 15.69 -11.18
C ILE A 282 -6.48 15.93 -10.58
N ASP A 283 -6.08 17.20 -10.46
CA ASP A 283 -4.76 17.60 -9.98
C ASP A 283 -4.53 17.36 -8.48
N CYS A 284 -5.59 17.11 -7.69
CA CYS A 284 -5.48 16.65 -6.30
C CYS A 284 -5.65 15.13 -6.14
N PHE A 285 -5.92 14.37 -7.21
CA PHE A 285 -6.03 12.91 -7.13
C PHE A 285 -4.67 12.25 -7.33
N VAL A 286 -4.18 11.50 -6.34
CA VAL A 286 -2.88 10.80 -6.42
C VAL A 286 -3.08 9.34 -6.85
N TYR A 287 -2.56 8.99 -8.02
CA TYR A 287 -2.67 7.64 -8.57
C TYR A 287 -1.63 7.39 -9.67
N ASN A 288 -1.26 6.12 -9.85
CA ASN A 288 -0.56 5.66 -11.04
C ASN A 288 -1.56 5.33 -12.14
N ALA A 289 -1.26 5.76 -13.36
CA ALA A 289 -2.10 5.58 -14.53
C ALA A 289 -1.60 4.42 -15.40
N ASN A 290 -2.51 3.57 -15.89
CA ASN A 290 -2.18 2.45 -16.78
C ASN A 290 -3.18 2.37 -17.94
N ALA A 291 -2.68 2.26 -19.18
CA ALA A 291 -3.49 2.16 -20.39
C ALA A 291 -4.66 3.18 -20.43
N ARG A 292 -5.77 2.83 -21.06
CA ARG A 292 -6.89 3.77 -21.28
C ARG A 292 -7.62 4.19 -20.00
N LYS A 293 -7.89 3.26 -19.10
CA LYS A 293 -8.73 3.47 -17.89
C LYS A 293 -8.08 3.00 -16.59
N GLY A 294 -7.02 2.20 -16.65
CA GLY A 294 -6.39 1.60 -15.48
C GLY A 294 -5.81 2.67 -14.56
N TRP A 295 -5.94 2.42 -13.26
CA TRP A 295 -5.44 3.30 -12.21
C TRP A 295 -5.19 2.50 -10.93
N ILE A 296 -4.28 2.99 -10.09
CA ILE A 296 -4.09 2.47 -8.75
C ILE A 296 -3.52 3.56 -7.84
N VAL A 297 -4.07 3.71 -6.63
CA VAL A 297 -3.50 4.61 -5.62
C VAL A 297 -2.16 4.03 -5.17
N PRO A 298 -1.09 4.83 -5.00
CA PRO A 298 0.20 4.30 -4.52
C PRO A 298 0.07 3.72 -3.10
N ASN A 299 1.01 2.85 -2.71
CA ASN A 299 1.18 2.48 -1.30
C ASN A 299 1.60 3.70 -0.47
N GLN A 300 1.31 3.68 0.82
CA GLN A 300 1.30 4.86 1.70
C GLN A 300 2.68 5.15 2.28
N TYR A 301 3.64 5.33 1.37
CA TYR A 301 5.04 5.66 1.65
C TYR A 301 5.43 6.88 0.82
N TRP A 302 5.99 7.91 1.45
CA TRP A 302 6.39 9.13 0.75
C TRP A 302 7.78 8.97 0.09
N VAL A 303 7.80 8.26 -1.04
CA VAL A 303 9.01 7.94 -1.81
C VAL A 303 8.70 7.83 -3.31
N PRO A 304 9.61 8.17 -4.25
CA PRO A 304 9.29 8.19 -5.68
C PRO A 304 8.98 6.80 -6.27
N GLY A 305 9.48 5.73 -5.63
CA GLY A 305 9.23 4.35 -6.04
C GLY A 305 7.74 3.98 -6.15
N VAL A 306 6.89 4.50 -5.26
CA VAL A 306 5.44 4.21 -5.30
C VAL A 306 4.72 4.85 -6.49
N LEU A 307 5.37 5.78 -7.20
CA LEU A 307 4.88 6.42 -8.43
C LEU A 307 5.66 6.01 -9.68
N SER A 308 6.52 4.99 -9.57
CA SER A 308 7.35 4.52 -10.68
C SER A 308 6.54 3.76 -11.74
N PRO A 309 6.96 3.80 -13.02
CA PRO A 309 6.26 3.14 -14.13
C PRO A 309 6.55 1.63 -14.20
N MET A 310 6.23 0.90 -13.13
CA MET A 310 6.33 -0.57 -13.12
C MET A 310 5.09 -1.21 -13.76
N PRO A 311 5.22 -2.40 -14.38
CA PRO A 311 4.09 -3.06 -15.05
C PRO A 311 2.96 -3.49 -14.10
N ILE A 312 3.27 -3.78 -12.83
CA ILE A 312 2.30 -4.18 -11.81
C ILE A 312 2.50 -3.33 -10.57
N MET A 313 1.85 -2.17 -10.55
CA MET A 313 1.81 -1.30 -9.37
C MET A 313 0.74 -1.76 -8.38
N GLY A 314 0.96 -1.40 -7.11
CA GLY A 314 0.10 -1.71 -5.98
C GLY A 314 0.46 -2.98 -5.21
N LYS A 315 1.31 -3.84 -5.81
CA LYS A 315 2.20 -4.74 -5.07
C LYS A 315 3.48 -4.01 -4.68
N TYR A 316 4.31 -4.63 -3.84
CA TYR A 316 5.64 -4.11 -3.48
C TYR A 316 6.71 -4.40 -4.54
N TYR A 317 6.35 -4.43 -5.83
CA TYR A 317 7.25 -4.67 -6.97
C TYR A 317 8.07 -3.43 -7.33
N MET A 318 8.39 -2.61 -6.33
CA MET A 318 9.12 -1.36 -6.44
C MET A 318 9.93 -1.14 -5.17
N TYR A 319 10.99 -0.35 -5.29
CA TYR A 319 11.81 0.08 -4.18
C TYR A 319 11.15 1.22 -3.42
N TYR A 320 11.03 1.08 -2.10
CA TYR A 320 10.39 2.08 -1.23
C TYR A 320 11.25 2.48 -0.03
N GLY A 321 12.58 2.38 -0.17
CA GLY A 321 13.51 2.93 0.81
C GLY A 321 13.52 4.46 0.77
N TYR A 322 13.98 5.07 1.87
CA TYR A 322 13.99 6.52 2.03
C TYR A 322 15.30 7.19 1.59
N ASP A 323 16.30 6.41 1.17
CA ASP A 323 17.53 6.89 0.54
C ASP A 323 17.28 7.54 -0.83
N PHE A 324 18.09 8.55 -1.16
CA PHE A 324 18.09 9.10 -2.51
C PHE A 324 18.68 8.10 -3.49
N LEU A 325 18.00 7.93 -4.62
CA LEU A 325 18.52 7.25 -5.79
C LEU A 325 18.28 8.12 -7.03
N PRO A 326 19.28 8.27 -7.90
CA PRO A 326 19.08 8.75 -9.26
C PRO A 326 17.90 8.04 -9.93
N PRO A 327 17.04 8.73 -10.71
CA PRO A 327 15.82 8.12 -11.25
C PRO A 327 16.08 6.88 -12.11
N ARG A 328 17.14 6.87 -12.92
CA ARG A 328 17.52 5.69 -13.72
C ARG A 328 17.92 4.52 -12.82
N GLU A 329 18.67 4.78 -11.76
CA GLU A 329 19.04 3.76 -10.78
C GLU A 329 17.85 3.27 -9.95
N LEU A 330 16.93 4.17 -9.58
CA LEU A 330 15.66 3.81 -8.98
C LEU A 330 14.89 2.83 -9.90
N GLY A 331 14.86 3.09 -11.21
CA GLY A 331 14.28 2.18 -12.19
C GLY A 331 14.89 0.78 -12.16
N ARG A 332 16.22 0.70 -12.11
CA ARG A 332 16.93 -0.59 -11.98
C ARG A 332 16.60 -1.27 -10.66
N LYS A 333 16.63 -0.55 -9.55
CA LYS A 333 16.33 -1.11 -8.22
C LYS A 333 14.88 -1.60 -8.12
N ASN A 334 13.94 -0.89 -8.75
CA ASN A 334 12.55 -1.34 -8.87
C ASN A 334 12.44 -2.67 -9.62
N ALA A 335 13.13 -2.80 -10.77
CA ALA A 335 13.15 -4.03 -11.55
C ALA A 335 13.72 -5.23 -10.77
N HIS A 336 14.86 -5.07 -10.11
CA HIS A 336 15.42 -6.11 -9.25
C HIS A 336 14.46 -6.49 -8.13
N ARG A 337 13.79 -5.50 -7.53
CA ARG A 337 12.82 -5.76 -6.47
C ARG A 337 11.60 -6.52 -6.98
N MET A 338 11.11 -6.20 -8.19
CA MET A 338 10.03 -6.93 -8.86
C MET A 338 10.38 -8.40 -9.07
N ILE A 339 11.58 -8.72 -9.58
CA ILE A 339 12.03 -10.11 -9.80
C ILE A 339 11.99 -10.90 -8.48
N LYS A 340 12.56 -10.33 -7.42
CA LYS A 340 12.62 -10.99 -6.11
C LYS A 340 11.24 -11.16 -5.46
N GLU A 341 10.34 -10.18 -5.55
CA GLU A 341 8.97 -10.31 -5.03
C GLU A 341 8.12 -11.25 -5.89
N LEU A 342 8.32 -11.28 -7.21
CA LEU A 342 7.67 -12.23 -8.12
C LEU A 342 8.06 -13.68 -7.78
N MET A 343 9.32 -13.92 -7.41
CA MET A 343 9.80 -15.23 -6.96
C MET A 343 9.03 -15.71 -5.73
N ILE A 344 8.90 -14.84 -4.72
CA ILE A 344 8.18 -15.14 -3.48
C ILE A 344 6.70 -15.42 -3.77
N ASP A 345 6.06 -14.55 -4.56
CA ASP A 345 4.65 -14.67 -4.92
C ASP A 345 4.36 -15.98 -5.69
N ASN A 346 5.21 -16.33 -6.66
CA ASN A 346 5.04 -17.54 -7.46
C ASN A 346 5.34 -18.83 -6.69
N ALA A 347 6.28 -18.78 -5.74
CA ALA A 347 6.61 -19.91 -4.88
C ALA A 347 5.63 -20.08 -3.69
N GLY A 348 4.65 -19.19 -3.53
CA GLY A 348 3.63 -19.28 -2.49
C GLY A 348 4.11 -18.93 -1.08
N PHE A 349 5.25 -18.23 -0.94
CA PHE A 349 5.75 -17.80 0.37
C PHE A 349 5.13 -16.48 0.79
N CYS A 350 4.78 -16.35 2.08
CA CYS A 350 4.34 -15.07 2.61
C CYS A 350 5.52 -14.08 2.62
N ARG A 351 5.28 -12.88 2.07
CA ARG A 351 6.26 -11.79 1.96
C ARG A 351 6.94 -11.41 3.27
N PHE A 352 6.31 -11.63 4.41
CA PHE A 352 6.91 -11.33 5.73
C PHE A 352 8.16 -12.15 6.02
N HIS A 353 8.38 -13.24 5.29
CA HIS A 353 9.54 -14.12 5.40
C HIS A 353 10.64 -13.83 4.36
N ARG A 354 10.49 -12.76 3.56
CA ARG A 354 11.41 -12.45 2.44
C ARG A 354 12.90 -12.39 2.81
N LEU A 355 13.23 -11.99 4.04
CA LEU A 355 14.61 -11.83 4.50
C LEU A 355 15.42 -13.14 4.52
N TRP A 356 14.75 -14.29 4.56
CA TRP A 356 15.39 -15.58 4.34
C TRP A 356 14.84 -16.28 3.08
N ALA A 357 13.57 -16.05 2.73
CA ALA A 357 12.93 -16.75 1.62
C ALA A 357 13.57 -16.41 0.27
N GLU A 358 14.03 -15.17 0.07
CA GLU A 358 14.69 -14.78 -1.19
C GLU A 358 15.96 -15.58 -1.48
N ASP A 359 16.66 -16.02 -0.44
CA ASP A 359 17.89 -16.80 -0.58
C ASP A 359 17.61 -18.31 -0.55
N MET A 360 16.55 -18.73 0.13
CA MET A 360 16.23 -20.16 0.32
C MET A 360 15.39 -20.76 -0.80
N ILE A 361 14.50 -19.99 -1.44
CA ILE A 361 13.60 -20.52 -2.47
C ILE A 361 14.36 -21.25 -3.59
N PRO A 362 15.44 -20.69 -4.17
CA PRO A 362 16.21 -21.40 -5.21
C PRO A 362 16.82 -22.71 -4.71
N GLU A 363 17.34 -22.74 -3.48
CA GLU A 363 17.91 -23.95 -2.87
C GLU A 363 16.84 -25.02 -2.62
N ILE A 364 15.66 -24.62 -2.15
CA ILE A 364 14.52 -25.52 -1.93
C ILE A 364 14.09 -26.13 -3.27
N ILE A 365 13.91 -25.31 -4.32
CA ILE A 365 13.56 -25.81 -5.65
C ILE A 365 14.64 -26.77 -6.20
N ASN A 366 15.92 -26.47 -5.95
CA ASN A 366 17.01 -27.36 -6.33
C ASN A 366 16.96 -28.69 -5.60
N SER A 367 16.80 -28.67 -4.28
CA SER A 367 16.77 -29.88 -3.47
C SER A 367 15.58 -30.78 -3.80
N LEU A 368 14.44 -30.18 -4.16
CA LEU A 368 13.20 -30.92 -4.46
C LEU A 368 13.11 -31.40 -5.91
N TYR A 369 13.58 -30.58 -6.86
CA TYR A 369 13.33 -30.82 -8.29
C TYR A 369 14.60 -30.85 -9.14
N GLY A 370 15.77 -30.46 -8.60
CA GLY A 370 17.01 -30.31 -9.37
C GLY A 370 16.99 -29.17 -10.37
N MET A 371 16.06 -28.21 -10.23
CA MET A 371 15.74 -27.18 -11.25
C MET A 371 16.23 -25.78 -10.87
N HIS A 372 17.35 -25.65 -10.14
CA HIS A 372 17.83 -24.34 -9.67
C HIS A 372 17.96 -23.31 -10.80
N LYS A 373 18.66 -23.69 -11.87
CA LYS A 373 18.99 -22.79 -12.98
C LYS A 373 17.76 -22.47 -13.82
N GLU A 374 16.95 -23.47 -14.13
CA GLU A 374 15.71 -23.36 -14.90
C GLU A 374 14.72 -22.45 -14.17
N PHE A 375 14.59 -22.60 -12.85
CA PHE A 375 13.72 -21.75 -12.03
C PHE A 375 14.09 -20.27 -12.12
N LEU A 376 15.38 -19.94 -11.91
CA LEU A 376 15.86 -18.56 -11.99
C LEU A 376 15.72 -17.98 -13.42
N THR A 377 16.07 -18.78 -14.44
CA THR A 377 15.93 -18.36 -15.84
C THR A 377 14.47 -18.08 -16.20
N ASN A 378 13.55 -18.94 -15.78
CA ASN A 378 12.11 -18.76 -16.01
C ASN A 378 11.55 -17.55 -15.25
N LEU A 379 12.07 -17.27 -14.05
CA LEU A 379 11.69 -16.09 -13.28
C LEU A 379 12.05 -14.80 -14.02
N ASP A 380 13.28 -14.69 -14.52
CA ASP A 380 13.76 -13.52 -15.26
C ASP A 380 12.98 -13.34 -16.58
N MET A 381 12.78 -14.43 -17.33
CA MET A 381 11.95 -14.40 -18.55
C MET A 381 10.51 -13.98 -18.25
N THR A 382 9.94 -14.45 -17.14
CA THR A 382 8.57 -14.08 -16.74
C THR A 382 8.49 -12.60 -16.39
N ALA A 383 9.46 -12.07 -15.63
CA ALA A 383 9.53 -10.65 -15.31
C ALA A 383 9.67 -9.79 -16.57
N SER A 384 10.51 -10.20 -17.52
CA SER A 384 10.67 -9.53 -18.81
C SER A 384 9.38 -9.54 -19.63
N ARG A 385 8.70 -10.68 -19.75
CA ARG A 385 7.41 -10.80 -20.46
C ARG A 385 6.32 -9.95 -19.82
N ILE A 386 6.26 -9.86 -18.50
CA ILE A 386 5.36 -8.94 -17.80
C ILE A 386 5.68 -7.49 -18.17
N ASN A 387 6.97 -7.11 -18.15
CA ASN A 387 7.39 -5.76 -18.51
C ASN A 387 7.20 -5.41 -20.00
N SER A 388 7.26 -6.38 -20.90
CA SER A 388 6.96 -6.17 -22.33
C SER A 388 5.52 -5.69 -22.57
N ARG A 389 4.62 -5.95 -21.61
CA ARG A 389 3.22 -5.50 -21.60
C ARG A 389 2.99 -4.32 -20.66
N ASN A 390 4.06 -3.65 -20.22
CA ASN A 390 3.98 -2.48 -19.37
C ASN A 390 3.26 -1.35 -20.13
N VAL A 391 2.15 -0.89 -19.56
CA VAL A 391 1.28 0.16 -20.11
C VAL A 391 1.15 1.32 -19.14
N ALA A 392 2.15 1.52 -18.27
CA ALA A 392 2.23 2.67 -17.40
C ALA A 392 2.21 3.98 -18.20
N ILE A 393 1.52 4.98 -17.65
CA ILE A 393 1.38 6.31 -18.26
C ILE A 393 2.00 7.33 -17.32
N TYR A 394 2.60 8.35 -17.92
CA TYR A 394 3.12 9.51 -17.23
C TYR A 394 2.09 10.13 -16.26
N TRP A 395 2.58 10.77 -15.20
CA TRP A 395 1.76 11.34 -14.15
C TRP A 395 0.78 12.39 -14.68
N GLU A 396 -0.51 12.14 -14.50
CA GLU A 396 -1.56 13.03 -15.03
C GLU A 396 -1.95 14.15 -14.07
N SER A 397 -1.72 13.92 -12.77
CA SER A 397 -2.09 14.81 -11.68
C SER A 397 -0.89 15.63 -11.22
N THR A 398 -1.08 16.93 -11.02
CA THR A 398 -0.07 17.81 -10.45
C THR A 398 0.39 17.33 -9.07
N ARG A 399 -0.50 16.74 -8.24
CA ARG A 399 -0.10 16.20 -6.94
C ARG A 399 0.90 15.05 -7.02
N ASN A 400 0.91 14.26 -8.09
CA ASN A 400 1.95 13.23 -8.27
C ASN A 400 3.33 13.87 -8.48
N ILE A 401 3.39 14.98 -9.22
CA ILE A 401 4.63 15.73 -9.48
C ILE A 401 5.13 16.34 -8.18
N ASP A 402 4.24 17.03 -7.45
CA ASP A 402 4.56 17.66 -6.18
C ASP A 402 5.00 16.65 -5.12
N PHE A 403 4.42 15.45 -5.13
CA PHE A 403 4.81 14.36 -4.24
C PHE A 403 6.29 13.99 -4.38
N VAL A 404 6.78 13.87 -5.62
CA VAL A 404 8.19 13.58 -5.90
C VAL A 404 9.08 14.79 -5.60
N LYS A 405 8.69 15.97 -6.08
CA LYS A 405 9.42 17.22 -5.84
C LYS A 405 9.63 17.47 -4.34
N ALA A 406 8.55 17.38 -3.56
CA ALA A 406 8.59 17.65 -2.12
C ALA A 406 9.39 16.59 -1.36
N TYR A 407 9.39 15.32 -1.81
CA TYR A 407 10.29 14.29 -1.27
C TYR A 407 11.76 14.65 -1.48
N LEU A 408 12.14 15.02 -2.71
CA LEU A 408 13.52 15.38 -3.04
C LEU A 408 13.99 16.60 -2.24
N LYS A 409 13.16 17.64 -2.14
CA LYS A 409 13.44 18.80 -1.29
C LYS A 409 13.63 18.42 0.17
N ARG A 410 12.75 17.57 0.71
CA ARG A 410 12.82 17.12 2.10
C ARG A 410 14.13 16.37 2.38
N LEU A 411 14.58 15.50 1.48
CA LEU A 411 15.87 14.81 1.63
C LEU A 411 17.05 15.79 1.80
N HIS A 412 17.05 16.88 1.06
CA HIS A 412 18.07 17.90 1.18
C HIS A 412 17.90 18.75 2.44
N GLU A 413 16.69 19.27 2.67
CA GLU A 413 16.43 20.26 3.72
C GLU A 413 16.37 19.65 5.12
N VAL A 414 15.84 18.43 5.26
CA VAL A 414 15.63 17.75 6.54
C VAL A 414 16.67 16.67 6.77
N GLU A 415 16.82 15.72 5.85
CA GLU A 415 17.83 14.64 5.97
C GLU A 415 19.26 15.07 5.68
N LYS A 416 19.47 16.31 5.19
CA LYS A 416 20.80 16.86 4.89
C LYS A 416 21.58 16.05 3.84
N VAL A 417 20.87 15.40 2.93
CA VAL A 417 21.48 14.71 1.77
C VAL A 417 21.92 15.77 0.76
N ASN A 418 23.22 15.78 0.43
CA ASN A 418 23.83 16.77 -0.47
C ASN A 418 24.44 16.12 -1.72
N ASP A 419 23.78 15.10 -2.25
CA ASP A 419 24.19 14.45 -3.49
C ASP A 419 24.07 15.39 -4.70
N LYS A 420 25.03 15.34 -5.62
CA LYS A 420 25.06 16.26 -6.78
C LYS A 420 23.87 16.05 -7.72
N GLU A 421 23.45 14.81 -7.95
CA GLU A 421 22.29 14.52 -8.78
C GLU A 421 20.99 14.91 -8.08
N LEU A 422 20.90 14.73 -6.75
CA LEU A 422 19.75 15.22 -5.99
C LEU A 422 19.58 16.73 -6.18
N LEU A 423 20.65 17.51 -5.97
CA LEU A 423 20.62 18.97 -6.12
C LEU A 423 20.30 19.40 -7.56
N HIS A 424 20.82 18.66 -8.55
CA HIS A 424 20.46 18.87 -9.95
C HIS A 424 18.95 18.70 -10.17
N TRP A 425 18.36 17.58 -9.73
CA TRP A 425 16.93 17.34 -9.89
C TRP A 425 16.08 18.36 -9.15
N ILE A 426 16.43 18.73 -7.91
CA ILE A 426 15.75 19.80 -7.17
C ILE A 426 15.74 21.10 -7.99
N SER A 427 16.90 21.49 -8.54
CA SER A 427 17.01 22.68 -9.38
C SER A 427 16.13 22.60 -10.63
N GLN A 428 16.10 21.45 -11.32
CA GLN A 428 15.23 21.24 -12.48
C GLN A 428 13.74 21.37 -12.10
N PHE A 429 13.31 20.76 -10.99
CA PHE A 429 11.95 20.87 -10.47
C PHE A 429 11.57 22.28 -10.00
N GLU A 430 12.53 23.12 -9.64
CA GLU A 430 12.30 24.53 -9.30
C GLU A 430 12.20 25.42 -10.55
N GLN A 431 12.96 25.12 -11.60
CA GLN A 431 12.91 25.86 -12.86
C GLN A 431 11.67 25.53 -13.70
N ASN A 432 11.42 24.23 -13.96
CA ASN A 432 10.28 23.77 -14.74
C ASN A 432 9.75 22.43 -14.19
N PRO A 433 8.80 22.46 -13.23
CA PRO A 433 8.31 21.24 -12.58
C PRO A 433 7.76 20.19 -13.54
N GLN A 434 7.09 20.60 -14.63
CA GLN A 434 6.44 19.69 -15.58
C GLN A 434 7.48 18.94 -16.42
N GLU A 435 8.43 19.68 -16.99
CA GLU A 435 9.52 19.08 -17.79
C GLU A 435 10.44 18.21 -16.93
N ALA A 436 10.81 18.69 -15.73
CA ALA A 436 11.60 17.92 -14.79
C ALA A 436 10.90 16.61 -14.39
N ALA A 437 9.61 16.66 -14.10
CA ALA A 437 8.82 15.46 -13.81
C ALA A 437 8.78 14.48 -14.98
N TYR A 438 8.57 14.97 -16.20
CA TYR A 438 8.56 14.16 -17.41
C TYR A 438 9.90 13.43 -17.59
N ASN A 439 11.01 14.17 -17.53
CA ASN A 439 12.35 13.61 -17.65
C ASN A 439 12.65 12.62 -16.52
N TYR A 440 12.30 12.95 -15.27
CA TYR A 440 12.49 12.08 -14.12
C TYR A 440 11.74 10.75 -14.29
N TRP A 441 10.46 10.79 -14.71
CA TRP A 441 9.65 9.61 -14.96
C TRP A 441 10.25 8.71 -16.06
N PHE A 442 10.72 9.31 -17.16
CA PHE A 442 11.32 8.57 -18.26
C PHE A 442 12.70 7.99 -17.92
N GLU A 443 13.48 8.65 -17.06
CA GLU A 443 14.72 8.05 -16.56
C GLU A 443 14.44 6.79 -15.72
N ILE A 444 13.39 6.81 -14.86
CA ILE A 444 12.96 5.58 -14.18
C ILE A 444 12.54 4.52 -15.19
N ALA A 445 11.71 4.88 -16.18
CA ALA A 445 11.26 3.95 -17.22
C ALA A 445 12.44 3.32 -17.99
N LYS A 446 13.49 4.08 -18.32
CA LYS A 446 14.72 3.58 -18.95
C LYS A 446 15.41 2.55 -18.05
N GLY A 447 15.60 2.86 -16.77
CA GLY A 447 16.21 1.93 -15.82
C GLY A 447 15.44 0.62 -15.66
N VAL A 448 14.10 0.70 -15.63
CA VAL A 448 13.22 -0.49 -15.61
C VAL A 448 13.40 -1.30 -16.89
N HIS A 449 13.37 -0.64 -18.05
CA HIS A 449 13.50 -1.31 -19.35
C HIS A 449 14.87 -1.98 -19.53
N GLU A 450 15.95 -1.30 -19.15
CA GLU A 450 17.32 -1.84 -19.17
C GLU A 450 17.47 -3.13 -18.38
N SER A 451 16.77 -3.22 -17.24
CA SER A 451 16.92 -4.31 -16.28
C SER A 451 15.95 -5.48 -16.53
N LEU A 452 14.86 -5.25 -17.25
CA LEU A 452 13.82 -6.25 -17.54
C LEU A 452 13.72 -6.57 -19.03
N ARG A 453 14.77 -6.30 -19.82
CA ARG A 453 14.83 -6.72 -21.23
C ARG A 453 15.35 -8.14 -21.35
N GLU A 454 14.77 -8.89 -22.26
CA GLU A 454 15.25 -10.22 -22.67
C GLU A 454 16.38 -10.12 -23.70
N PHE A 455 16.39 -9.06 -24.53
CA PHE A 455 17.31 -8.83 -25.64
C PHE A 455 18.05 -7.48 -25.52
#